data_AF-A0A9C9Q2E5-F1
#
_entry.id   AF-A0A9C9Q2E5-F1
#
_cell.length_a   1.000
_cell.length_b   1.000
_cell.length_c   1.000
_cell.angle_alpha   90.00
_cell.angle_beta   90.00
_cell.angle_gamma   90.00
#
_symmetry.space_group_name_H-M   'P 1'
#
loop_
_entity.id
_entity.type
_entity.pdbx_description
1 polymer ?
#
loop_
_entity_poly.entity_id
_entity_poly.type
_entity_poly.pdbx_seq_one_letter_code
_entity_poly.pdbx_strand_id
1 'polypeptide(L)'
;DQGADFAQYSLATMYEEGNGVAQDFKQAAHWYRLAAEHGNQQAQNNLGWLYMRGQGVGKNLMVAYAWLDAAVAQGLRSAAEERDRIAAQLTQVEYETARSLAEKYRQDYAGGKKK
;
A
#
# COMPACT_ATOMS: atom_id res chain seq x y z
N ASP A 1 18.86 -2.48 -5.90
CA ASP A 1 19.38 -1.70 -4.77
C ASP A 1 18.51 -1.96 -3.53
N GLN A 2 18.55 -3.20 -3.01
CA GLN A 2 17.56 -3.72 -2.03
C GLN A 2 17.64 -3.03 -0.65
N GLY A 3 18.69 -2.25 -0.38
CA GLY A 3 18.88 -1.56 0.90
C GLY A 3 18.02 -0.29 1.03
N ALA A 4 17.74 0.40 -0.07
CA ALA A 4 16.96 1.64 -0.04
C ALA A 4 15.48 1.38 0.32
N ASP A 5 14.89 0.33 -0.24
CA ASP A 5 13.48 -0.04 -0.02
C ASP A 5 13.23 -0.46 1.43
N PHE A 6 14.22 -1.09 2.07
CA PHE A 6 14.16 -1.46 3.48
C PHE A 6 14.24 -0.22 4.39
N ALA A 7 15.15 0.72 4.09
CA ALA A 7 15.28 1.96 4.85
C ALA A 7 14.04 2.84 4.76
N GLN A 8 13.45 2.98 3.57
CA GLN A 8 12.20 3.72 3.37
C GLN A 8 11.04 3.11 4.17
N TYR A 9 10.89 1.78 4.13
CA TYR A 9 9.87 1.09 4.90
C TYR A 9 10.07 1.26 6.42
N SER A 10 11.29 1.09 6.92
CA SER A 10 11.59 1.28 8.34
C SER A 10 11.36 2.72 8.82
N LEU A 11 11.67 3.71 7.99
CA LEU A 11 11.39 5.10 8.33
C LEU A 11 9.88 5.36 8.38
N ALA A 12 9.11 4.77 7.46
CA ALA A 12 7.66 4.85 7.48
C ALA A 12 7.08 4.26 8.77
N THR A 13 7.55 3.10 9.22
CA THR A 13 7.10 2.48 10.48
C THR A 13 7.46 3.35 11.69
N MET A 14 8.65 3.97 11.71
CA MET A 14 9.04 4.89 12.78
C MET A 14 8.08 6.08 12.89
N TYR A 15 7.70 6.70 11.77
CA TYR A 15 6.70 7.78 11.77
C TYR A 15 5.29 7.29 12.12
N GLU A 16 4.90 6.09 11.70
CA GLU A 16 3.60 5.51 12.05
C GLU A 16 3.48 5.25 13.56
N GLU A 17 4.53 4.72 14.18
CA GLU A 17 4.53 4.32 15.60
C GLU A 17 4.98 5.46 16.53
N GLY A 18 5.64 6.49 16.01
CA GLY A 18 6.32 7.50 16.82
C GLY A 18 7.57 6.96 17.52
N ASN A 19 8.26 5.99 16.92
CA ASN A 19 9.46 5.38 17.49
C ASN A 19 10.70 6.18 17.10
N GLY A 20 11.30 6.89 18.07
CA GLY A 20 12.47 7.75 17.82
C GLY A 20 12.18 9.05 17.05
N VAL A 21 10.94 9.23 16.59
CA VAL A 21 10.40 10.46 15.96
C VAL A 21 9.00 10.71 16.48
N ALA A 22 8.46 11.94 16.34
CA ALA A 22 7.05 12.17 16.63
C ALA A 22 6.16 11.40 15.65
N GLN A 23 5.08 10.80 16.15
CA GLN A 23 4.12 10.11 15.30
C GLN A 23 3.53 11.07 14.26
N ASP A 24 3.62 10.69 12.98
CA ASP A 24 3.09 11.45 11.86
C ASP A 24 2.67 10.51 10.72
N PHE A 25 1.37 10.25 10.62
CA PHE A 25 0.82 9.40 9.55
C PHE A 25 1.02 9.99 8.15
N LYS A 26 1.17 11.31 7.98
CA LYS A 26 1.43 11.90 6.66
C LYS A 26 2.84 11.54 6.19
N GLN A 27 3.82 11.62 7.09
CA GLN A 27 5.18 11.17 6.81
C GLN A 27 5.23 9.67 6.60
N ALA A 28 4.54 8.88 7.43
CA ALA A 28 4.44 7.43 7.24
C ALA A 28 3.88 7.08 5.86
N ALA A 29 2.78 7.72 5.44
CA ALA A 29 2.18 7.51 4.13
C ALA A 29 3.12 7.90 2.97
N HIS A 30 3.89 8.97 3.14
CA HIS A 30 4.87 9.39 2.14
C HIS A 30 5.97 8.33 1.95
N TRP A 31 6.57 7.86 3.03
CA TRP A 31 7.65 6.86 2.98
C TRP A 31 7.15 5.47 2.56
N TYR A 32 5.96 5.05 3.02
CA TYR A 32 5.34 3.83 2.52
C TYR A 32 5.07 3.90 1.03
N ARG A 33 4.66 5.05 0.49
CA ARG A 33 4.46 5.19 -0.96
C ARG A 33 5.75 4.98 -1.74
N LEU A 34 6.85 5.61 -1.33
CA LEU A 34 8.14 5.42 -2.01
C LEU A 34 8.57 3.94 -2.01
N ALA A 35 8.50 3.28 -0.85
CA ALA A 35 8.83 1.86 -0.76
C ALA A 35 7.86 0.98 -1.56
N ALA A 36 6.56 1.31 -1.56
CA ALA A 36 5.53 0.57 -2.29
C ALA A 36 5.69 0.67 -3.80
N GLU A 37 6.08 1.84 -4.32
CA GLU A 37 6.38 2.09 -5.72
C GLU A 37 7.65 1.35 -6.19
N HIS A 38 8.58 1.03 -5.29
CA HIS A 38 9.71 0.14 -5.56
C HIS A 38 9.37 -1.36 -5.41
N GLY A 39 8.11 -1.69 -5.11
CA GLY A 39 7.64 -3.07 -5.02
C GLY A 39 7.76 -3.69 -3.63
N ASN A 40 8.02 -2.92 -2.57
CA ASN A 40 7.96 -3.45 -1.22
C ASN A 40 6.50 -3.83 -0.85
N GLN A 41 6.21 -5.14 -0.84
CA GLN A 41 4.86 -5.65 -0.54
C GLN A 41 4.33 -5.27 0.85
N GLN A 42 5.20 -5.11 1.85
CA GLN A 42 4.79 -4.69 3.20
C GLN A 42 4.39 -3.22 3.20
N ALA A 43 5.13 -2.38 2.47
CA ALA A 43 4.79 -0.99 2.29
C ALA A 43 3.47 -0.83 1.52
N GLN A 44 3.24 -1.64 0.48
CA GLN A 44 1.98 -1.68 -0.26
C GLN A 44 0.81 -2.02 0.68
N ASN A 45 0.97 -3.04 1.53
CA ASN A 45 -0.05 -3.39 2.53
C ASN A 45 -0.33 -2.24 3.51
N ASN A 46 0.71 -1.65 4.09
CA ASN A 46 0.55 -0.60 5.10
C ASN A 46 -0.04 0.67 4.48
N LEU A 47 0.35 1.03 3.25
CA LEU A 47 -0.27 2.13 2.52
C LEU A 47 -1.75 1.86 2.23
N GLY A 48 -2.11 0.62 1.87
CA GLY A 48 -3.50 0.19 1.72
C GLY A 48 -4.32 0.42 2.98
N TRP A 49 -3.77 0.07 4.14
CA TRP A 49 -4.40 0.33 5.45
C TRP A 49 -4.59 1.83 5.74
N LEU A 50 -3.58 2.65 5.45
CA LEU A 50 -3.67 4.11 5.63
C LEU A 50 -4.78 4.73 4.78
N TYR A 51 -4.92 4.29 3.52
CA TYR A 51 -6.03 4.71 2.65
C TYR A 51 -7.39 4.20 3.11
N MET A 52 -7.47 2.98 3.65
CA MET A 52 -8.71 2.44 4.17
C MET A 52 -9.21 3.24 5.38
N ARG A 53 -8.28 3.66 6.26
CA ARG A 53 -8.59 4.39 7.50
C ARG A 53 -8.61 5.91 7.33
N GLY A 54 -8.04 6.45 6.26
CA GLY A 54 -7.85 7.89 6.08
C GLY A 54 -6.81 8.48 7.04
N GLN A 55 -5.76 7.71 7.36
CA GLN A 55 -4.70 8.13 8.28
C GLN A 55 -3.54 8.71 7.48
N GLY A 56 -3.27 10.00 7.62
CA GLY A 56 -2.20 10.68 6.87
C GLY A 56 -2.48 10.88 5.37
N VAL A 57 -3.52 10.22 4.85
CA VAL A 57 -4.05 10.36 3.49
C VAL A 57 -5.57 10.49 3.55
N GLY A 58 -6.18 11.03 2.50
CA GLY A 58 -7.64 10.99 2.38
C GLY A 58 -8.14 9.55 2.28
N LYS A 59 -9.21 9.22 3.01
CA LYS A 59 -9.82 7.88 2.93
C LYS A 59 -10.25 7.58 1.50
N ASN A 60 -9.78 6.46 0.95
CA ASN A 60 -10.12 6.03 -0.40
C ASN A 60 -10.05 4.50 -0.51
N LEU A 61 -11.22 3.85 -0.54
CA LEU A 61 -11.32 2.40 -0.57
C LEU A 61 -10.83 1.79 -1.90
N MET A 62 -11.01 2.48 -3.03
CA MET A 62 -10.52 1.98 -4.33
C MET A 62 -8.99 1.96 -4.37
N VAL A 63 -8.34 3.01 -3.84
CA VAL A 63 -6.88 3.07 -3.74
C VAL A 63 -6.35 2.08 -2.70
N ALA A 64 -7.05 1.90 -1.58
CA ALA A 64 -6.72 0.88 -0.59
C ALA A 64 -6.76 -0.53 -1.19
N TYR A 65 -7.83 -0.86 -1.92
CA TYR A 65 -7.95 -2.13 -2.64
C TYR A 65 -6.79 -2.35 -3.60
N ALA A 66 -6.45 -1.34 -4.41
CA ALA A 66 -5.40 -1.45 -5.41
C ALA A 66 -4.02 -1.74 -4.80
N TRP A 67 -3.67 -1.07 -3.70
CA TRP A 67 -2.41 -1.34 -2.99
C TRP A 67 -2.39 -2.72 -2.33
N LEU A 68 -3.50 -3.14 -1.71
CA LEU A 68 -3.59 -4.47 -1.10
C LEU A 68 -3.55 -5.58 -2.16
N ASP A 69 -4.18 -5.40 -3.32
CA ASP A 69 -4.12 -6.36 -4.43
C ASP A 69 -2.70 -6.48 -4.99
N ALA A 70 -1.97 -5.36 -5.11
CA ALA A 70 -0.56 -5.38 -5.48
C ALA A 70 0.28 -6.19 -4.48
N ALA A 71 0.05 -6.01 -3.17
CA ALA A 71 0.73 -6.78 -2.14
C ALA A 71 0.41 -8.29 -2.20
N VAL A 72 -0.87 -8.65 -2.43
CA VAL A 72 -1.30 -10.04 -2.58
C VAL A 72 -0.65 -10.69 -3.79
N ALA A 73 -0.56 -9.98 -4.92
CA ALA A 73 0.06 -10.49 -6.14
C ALA A 73 1.57 -10.76 -5.99
N GLN A 74 2.23 -10.07 -5.06
CA GLN A 74 3.63 -10.35 -4.69
C GLN A 74 3.77 -11.47 -3.64
N GLY A 75 2.65 -12.01 -3.15
CA GLY A 75 2.61 -13.18 -2.26
C GLY A 75 2.26 -12.86 -0.81
N LEU A 76 1.96 -11.60 -0.47
CA LEU A 76 1.54 -11.22 0.88
C LEU A 76 0.08 -11.61 1.14
N ARG A 77 -0.13 -12.87 1.50
CA ARG A 77 -1.47 -13.46 1.73
C ARG A 77 -2.29 -12.76 2.82
N SER A 78 -1.63 -12.19 3.84
CA SER A 78 -2.32 -11.47 4.91
C SER A 78 -3.06 -10.21 4.43
N ALA A 79 -2.66 -9.63 3.30
CA ALA A 79 -3.37 -8.49 2.70
C ALA A 79 -4.70 -8.89 2.03
N ALA A 80 -4.90 -10.17 1.72
CA ALA A 80 -6.07 -10.64 0.98
C ALA A 80 -7.37 -10.47 1.77
N GLU A 81 -7.33 -10.69 3.09
CA GLU A 81 -8.50 -10.54 3.95
C GLU A 81 -9.07 -9.12 3.88
N GLU A 82 -8.20 -8.11 4.00
CA GLU A 82 -8.63 -6.71 3.96
C GLU A 82 -9.00 -6.26 2.55
N ARG A 83 -8.28 -6.74 1.53
CA ARG A 83 -8.64 -6.52 0.14
C ARG A 83 -10.07 -7.00 -0.13
N ASP A 84 -10.42 -8.19 0.34
CA ASP A 84 -11.74 -8.80 0.10
C ASP A 84 -12.84 -8.12 0.91
N ARG A 85 -12.54 -7.68 2.15
CA ARG A 85 -13.45 -6.84 2.94
C ARG A 85 -13.74 -5.51 2.28
N ILE A 86 -12.74 -4.88 1.65
CA ILE A 86 -12.95 -3.66 0.88
C ILE A 86 -13.80 -3.96 -0.35
N ALA A 87 -13.48 -5.03 -1.10
CA ALA A 87 -14.25 -5.41 -2.29
C ALA A 87 -15.74 -5.60 -1.99
N ALA A 88 -16.08 -6.18 -0.84
CA ALA A 88 -17.46 -6.35 -0.40
C ALA A 88 -18.19 -5.04 -0.06
N GLN A 89 -17.47 -3.93 0.15
CA GLN A 89 -18.05 -2.61 0.44
C GLN A 89 -18.23 -1.76 -0.82
N LEU A 90 -17.56 -2.09 -1.92
CA LEU A 90 -17.60 -1.31 -3.15
C LEU A 90 -18.84 -1.68 -3.98
N THR A 91 -19.42 -0.68 -4.65
CA THR A 91 -20.36 -0.96 -5.73
C THR A 91 -19.64 -1.62 -6.91
N GLN A 92 -20.39 -2.24 -7.84
CA GLN A 92 -19.81 -2.87 -9.02
C GLN A 92 -18.88 -1.93 -9.81
N VAL A 93 -19.31 -0.68 -10.04
CA VAL A 93 -18.54 0.32 -10.79
C VAL A 93 -17.27 0.74 -10.04
N GLU A 94 -17.36 0.93 -8.73
CA GLU A 94 -16.19 1.27 -7.90
C GLU A 94 -15.21 0.09 -7.83
N TYR A 95 -15.71 -1.14 -7.74
CA TYR A 95 -14.89 -2.34 -7.75
C TYR A 95 -14.18 -2.53 -9.10
N GLU A 96 -14.85 -2.32 -10.22
CA GLU A 96 -14.22 -2.35 -11.55
C GLU A 96 -13.15 -1.25 -11.71
N THR A 97 -13.42 -0.06 -11.17
CA THR A 97 -12.45 1.04 -11.11
C THR A 97 -11.24 0.65 -10.25
N ALA A 98 -11.47 0.08 -9.07
CA ALA A 98 -10.44 -0.38 -8.16
C ALA A 98 -9.60 -1.51 -8.77
N ARG A 99 -10.22 -2.46 -9.49
CA ARG A 99 -9.52 -3.52 -10.23
C ARG A 99 -8.64 -2.97 -11.36
N SER A 100 -9.13 -1.98 -12.09
CA SER A 100 -8.35 -1.32 -13.14
C SER A 100 -7.13 -0.61 -12.55
N LEU A 101 -7.30 0.05 -11.41
CA LEU A 101 -6.19 0.67 -10.67
C LEU A 101 -5.21 -0.38 -10.12
N ALA A 102 -5.71 -1.49 -9.59
CA ALA A 102 -4.91 -2.60 -9.09
C ALA A 102 -4.04 -3.21 -10.20
N GLU A 103 -4.61 -3.44 -11.39
CA GLU A 103 -3.87 -3.92 -12.55
C GLU A 103 -2.74 -2.96 -12.92
N LYS A 104 -3.02 -1.66 -12.95
CA LYS A 104 -1.98 -0.64 -13.18
C LYS A 104 -0.86 -0.73 -12.13
N TYR A 105 -1.20 -0.78 -10.84
CA TYR A 105 -0.19 -0.88 -9.79
C TYR A 105 0.62 -2.17 -9.87
N ARG A 106 0.02 -3.28 -10.28
CA ARG A 106 0.76 -4.53 -10.53
C ARG A 106 1.72 -4.39 -11.70
N GLN A 107 1.34 -3.70 -12.76
CA GLN A 107 2.23 -3.47 -13.90
C GLN A 107 3.39 -2.53 -13.54
N ASP A 108 3.07 -1.44 -12.84
CA ASP A 108 4.04 -0.40 -12.51
C ASP A 108 4.98 -0.80 -11.36
N TYR A 109 4.48 -1.58 -10.38
CA TYR A 109 5.14 -1.76 -9.07
C TYR A 109 5.26 -3.22 -8.60
N ALA A 110 4.82 -4.25 -9.34
CA ALA A 110 4.99 -5.65 -8.89
C ALA A 110 6.37 -6.24 -9.19
N GLY A 111 7.29 -5.47 -9.77
CA GLY A 111 8.53 -6.00 -10.34
C GLY A 111 9.77 -5.21 -9.96
N GLY A 112 10.42 -5.59 -8.86
CA GLY A 112 11.85 -5.28 -8.61
C GLY A 112 12.82 -5.90 -9.63
N LYS A 113 12.34 -6.42 -10.77
CA LYS A 113 13.15 -6.91 -11.89
C LYS A 113 12.40 -6.75 -13.22
N LYS A 114 12.79 -5.76 -14.02
CA LYS A 114 13.27 -5.94 -15.40
C LYS A 114 14.04 -4.68 -15.86
N LYS A 115 15.29 -4.55 -15.44
CA LYS A 115 16.44 -4.35 -16.34
C LYS A 115 17.65 -5.02 -15.71
#